data_AF-A0A088SZX7-F1
#
_entry.id   AF-A0A088SZX7-F1
#
_cell.length_a   1.000
_cell.length_b   1.000
_cell.length_c   1.000
_cell.angle_alpha   90.00
_cell.angle_beta   90.00
_cell.angle_gamma   90.00
#
_symmetry.space_group_name_H-M   'P 1'
#
loop_
_entity.id
_entity.type
_entity.pdbx_description
1 polymer ?
#
loop_
_entity_poly.entity_id
_entity_poly.type
_entity_poly.pdbx_seq_one_letter_code
_entity_poly.pdbx_strand_id
1 'polypeptide(L)' 'MKKDIHPNYNTVTVTCTTCGNTFETGSVSKEVRVDTCSNCHPFYTGEQKFGKAAGQVDKFNRRYGRKSDNE' A
#
# COMPACT_ATOMS: atom_id res chain seq x y z
N MET A 1 -8.68 32.22 6.80
CA MET A 1 -7.33 32.49 7.35
C MET A 1 -7.36 33.83 8.08
N LYS A 2 -7.07 33.83 9.38
CA LYS A 2 -6.84 35.07 10.15
C LYS A 2 -5.37 35.46 10.03
N LYS A 3 -5.09 36.75 9.86
CA LYS A 3 -3.72 37.31 9.84
C LYS A 3 -3.00 36.89 11.13
N ASP A 4 -1.72 36.50 11.01
CA ASP A 4 -0.77 36.15 12.08
C ASP A 4 -0.89 34.84 12.87
N ILE A 5 -1.93 34.04 12.72
CA ILE A 5 -2.03 32.74 13.44
C ILE A 5 -1.91 31.50 12.55
N HIS A 6 -1.78 31.67 11.23
CA HIS A 6 -1.75 30.54 10.28
C HIS A 6 -0.34 30.37 9.71
N PRO A 7 0.21 29.14 9.74
CA PRO A 7 1.43 28.79 9.01
C PRO A 7 1.28 29.01 7.51
N ASN A 8 2.40 29.23 6.83
CA ASN A 8 2.43 29.44 5.39
C ASN A 8 1.99 28.17 4.66
N TYR A 9 0.77 28.19 4.10
CA TYR A 9 0.16 27.06 3.43
C TYR A 9 0.40 27.15 1.93
N ASN A 10 1.07 26.15 1.36
CA ASN A 10 1.42 26.10 -0.06
C ASN A 10 0.74 24.92 -0.73
N THR A 11 0.38 25.07 -2.00
CA THR A 11 -0.02 23.96 -2.86
C THR A 11 1.22 23.17 -3.25
N VAL A 12 1.27 21.89 -2.90
CA VAL A 12 2.46 21.05 -3.04
C VAL A 12 2.09 19.79 -3.81
N THR A 13 2.96 19.38 -4.72
CA THR A 13 2.81 18.12 -5.46
C THR A 13 3.31 16.97 -4.59
N VAL A 14 2.43 16.03 -4.29
CA VAL A 14 2.77 14.79 -3.57
C VAL A 14 3.11 13.72 -4.60
N THR A 15 4.31 13.17 -4.54
CA THR A 15 4.74 12.06 -5.41
C THR A 15 4.73 10.77 -4.62
N CYS A 16 4.02 9.76 -5.13
CA CYS A 16 4.07 8.42 -4.55
C CYS A 16 5.14 7.55 -5.22
N THR A 17 6.05 6.99 -4.42
CA THR A 17 7.17 6.16 -4.89
C THR A 17 6.70 4.82 -5.46
N THR A 18 5.62 4.24 -4.91
CA THR A 18 5.18 2.88 -5.28
C THR A 18 4.21 2.86 -6.46
N CYS A 19 3.32 3.86 -6.56
CA CYS A 19 2.28 3.93 -7.60
C CYS A 19 2.62 4.91 -8.73
N GLY A 20 3.69 5.73 -8.59
CA GLY A 20 4.04 6.78 -9.56
C GLY A 20 3.02 7.93 -9.66
N ASN A 21 1.92 7.87 -8.91
CA ASN A 21 0.89 8.90 -8.94
C ASN A 21 1.40 10.18 -8.29
N THR A 22 1.14 11.29 -8.96
CA THR A 22 1.33 12.64 -8.45
C THR A 22 -0.02 13.30 -8.25
N PHE A 23 -0.29 13.80 -7.06
CA PHE A 23 -1.51 14.57 -6.80
C PHE A 23 -1.19 15.87 -6.05
N GLU A 24 -1.96 16.91 -6.32
CA GLU A 24 -1.78 18.23 -5.69
C GLU A 24 -2.50 18.24 -4.35
N THR A 25 -1.79 18.62 -3.29
CA THR A 25 -2.36 18.77 -1.94
C THR A 25 -1.72 19.97 -1.25
N GLY A 26 -2.50 20.68 -0.45
CA GLY A 26 -1.94 21.79 0.31
C GLY A 26 -1.19 21.29 1.54
N SER A 27 0.03 21.79 1.72
CA SER A 27 0.90 21.47 2.84
C SER A 27 1.73 22.71 3.23
N VAL A 28 2.20 22.72 4.48
CA VAL A 28 3.18 23.71 4.94
C VAL A 28 4.59 23.35 4.41
N SER A 29 4.82 22.08 4.09
CA SER A 29 6.09 21.55 3.59
C SER A 29 6.20 21.67 2.08
N LYS A 30 7.36 22.08 1.54
CA LYS A 30 7.57 22.38 0.11
C LYS A 30 7.49 21.17 -0.83
N GLU A 31 7.82 19.97 -0.35
CA GLU A 31 7.81 18.74 -1.14
C GLU A 31 7.41 17.59 -0.22
N VAL A 32 6.55 16.69 -0.71
CA VAL A 32 6.10 15.51 0.05
C VAL A 32 6.26 14.27 -0.82
N ARG A 33 7.13 13.36 -0.38
CA ARG A 33 7.28 12.02 -0.96
C ARG A 33 6.59 11.03 -0.05
N VAL A 34 5.73 10.19 -0.60
CA VAL A 34 4.94 9.20 0.15
C VAL A 34 5.17 7.81 -0.42
N ASP A 35 5.38 6.82 0.44
CA ASP A 35 5.61 5.45 -0.03
C ASP A 35 4.32 4.73 -0.43
N THR A 36 3.20 5.06 0.21
CA THR A 36 1.90 4.43 -0.09
C THR A 36 0.81 5.48 -0.27
N CYS A 37 0.24 5.54 -1.48
CA CYS A 37 -0.87 6.43 -1.83
C CYS A 37 -2.22 5.76 -1.57
N SER A 38 -3.32 6.52 -1.52
CA SER A 38 -4.68 5.98 -1.44
C SER A 38 -4.97 4.95 -2.54
N ASN A 39 -4.32 5.07 -3.70
CA ASN A 39 -4.49 4.12 -4.80
C ASN A 39 -3.71 2.81 -4.63
N CYS A 40 -2.75 2.71 -3.69
CA CYS A 40 -1.96 1.48 -3.52
C CYS A 40 -1.87 0.96 -2.08
N HIS A 41 -2.50 1.61 -1.11
CA HIS A 41 -2.60 1.01 0.22
C HIS A 41 -3.51 -0.23 0.14
N PRO A 42 -3.07 -1.41 0.64
CA PRO A 42 -3.86 -2.65 0.62
C PRO A 42 -5.26 -2.51 1.25
N PHE A 43 -5.41 -1.56 2.17
CA PHE A 43 -6.69 -1.18 2.75
C PHE A 43 -7.68 -0.61 1.72
N TYR A 44 -7.20 0.22 0.78
CA TYR A 44 -8.05 0.84 -0.24
C TYR A 44 -8.25 -0.04 -1.46
N THR A 45 -7.27 -0.89 -1.82
CA THR A 45 -7.38 -1.82 -2.95
C THR A 45 -8.13 -3.10 -2.60
N GLY A 46 -8.38 -3.36 -1.31
CA GLY A 46 -9.13 -4.54 -0.84
C GLY A 46 -8.38 -5.87 -0.96
N GLU A 47 -7.19 -5.87 -1.55
CA GLU A 47 -6.32 -7.04 -1.59
C GLU A 47 -5.68 -7.25 -0.22
N GLN A 48 -6.37 -8.00 0.63
CA GLN A 48 -5.69 -8.69 1.70
C GLN A 48 -4.70 -9.66 1.07
N LYS A 49 -3.40 -9.39 1.19
CA LYS A 49 -2.39 -10.45 1.15
C LYS A 49 -2.64 -11.33 2.37
N PHE A 50 -3.71 -12.12 2.35
CA PHE A 50 -3.86 -13.26 3.23
C PHE A 50 -2.58 -14.06 3.04
N GLY A 51 -1.73 -14.03 4.05
CA GLY A 51 -0.50 -14.80 4.06
C GLY A 51 -0.89 -16.22 3.71
N LYS A 52 -0.43 -16.71 2.56
CA LYS A 52 -0.71 -18.05 2.07
C LYS A 52 -0.17 -19.04 3.10
N ALA A 53 -1.00 -19.40 4.09
CA ALA A 53 -0.83 -20.57 4.93
C ALA A 53 -0.88 -21.87 4.08
N ALA A 54 -1.19 -21.77 2.78
CA ALA A 54 -1.04 -22.82 1.80
C ALA A 54 0.42 -23.34 1.68
N GLY A 55 1.43 -22.56 2.09
CA GLY A 55 2.82 -22.94 1.84
C GLY A 55 3.29 -24.20 2.57
N GLN A 56 2.96 -24.39 3.85
CA GLN A 56 3.51 -25.52 4.63
C GLN A 56 2.79 -26.84 4.32
N VAL A 57 1.47 -26.81 4.12
CA VAL A 57 0.68 -27.99 3.74
C VAL A 57 0.99 -28.41 2.30
N ASP A 58 1.12 -27.46 1.35
CA ASP A 58 1.53 -27.79 -0.01
C ASP A 58 2.98 -28.31 -0.07
N LYS A 59 3.89 -27.77 0.75
CA LYS A 59 5.26 -28.28 0.86
C LYS A 59 5.29 -29.68 1.48
N PHE A 60 4.44 -29.97 2.45
CA PHE A 60 4.29 -31.30 3.04
C PHE A 60 3.74 -32.29 2.01
N ASN A 61 2.66 -31.96 1.32
CA ASN A 61 2.04 -32.79 0.29
C ASN A 61 2.98 -33.06 -0.89
N ARG A 62 3.80 -32.07 -1.31
CA ARG A 62 4.85 -32.25 -2.33
C ARG A 62 6.00 -33.15 -1.89
N ARG A 63 6.39 -33.11 -0.61
CA ARG A 63 7.50 -33.94 -0.08
C ARG A 63 7.11 -35.39 0.13
N TYR A 64 5.89 -35.65 0.58
CA TYR A 64 5.45 -36.99 0.97
C TYR A 64 4.60 -37.72 -0.07
N GLY A 65 4.36 -37.11 -1.25
CA GLY A 65 3.90 -37.83 -2.44
C GLY A 65 2.62 -38.64 -2.25
N ARG A 66 1.76 -38.26 -1.31
CA ARG A 66 0.42 -38.85 -1.21
C ARG A 66 -0.39 -38.31 -2.38
N LYS A 67 -0.35 -39.02 -3.50
CA LYS A 67 -1.49 -39.04 -4.42
C LYS A 67 -2.68 -39.40 -3.55
N SER A 68 -3.58 -38.45 -3.32
CA SER A 68 -4.92 -38.77 -2.88
C SER A 68 -5.56 -39.57 -4.00
N ASP A 69 -5.32 -40.87 -3.99
CA ASP A 69 -6.22 -41.81 -4.65
C ASP A 69 -7.55 -41.73 -3.92
N ASN A 70 -8.58 -41.46 -4.72
CA ASN A 70 -10.01 -41.62 -4.51
C ASN A 70 -10.84 -40.42 -3.99
N GLU A 71 -11.71 -40.01 -4.92
CA GLU A 71 -13.10 -39.51 -4.82
C GLU A 71 -13.36 -38.12 -4.22
#